data_AF-A0A2D6LQ55-F1
#
_entry.id   AF-A0A2D6LQ55-F1
#
_cell.length_a   1.000
_cell.length_b   1.000
_cell.length_c   1.000
_cell.angle_alpha   90.00
_cell.angle_beta   90.00
_cell.angle_gamma   90.00
#
_symmetry.space_group_name_H-M   'P 1'
#
loop_
_entity.id
_entity.type
_entity.pdbx_description
1 polymer ?
#
loop_
_entity_poly.entity_id
_entity_poly.type
_entity_poly.pdbx_seq_one_letter_code
_entity_poly.pdbx_strand_id
1 'polypeptide(L)'
;MGEDKGFIEKHKLAFLAVSGIIIIGLILLILLIIVSVFLFFNFSSSETSNTGLPNNSPLIGSPNNPTYNSNNPALPKFEGWDSISKSVVEQACLIKAKEFVGDLAWGVSSCACSASESDSIKSYGCSVSALDGQHPFIAECVRADSICNITSDQGDISLTFSELEQLSG
;
A
#
# COMPACT_ATOMS: atom_id res chain seq x y z
N MET A 1 11.58 72.04 -13.22
CA MET A 1 11.98 70.76 -13.83
C MET A 1 12.80 70.00 -12.79
N GLY A 2 12.15 69.27 -11.88
CA GLY A 2 12.88 68.70 -10.73
C GLY A 2 12.04 68.02 -9.65
N GLU A 3 10.92 67.36 -9.96
CA GLU A 3 10.06 66.75 -8.92
C GLU A 3 9.72 65.26 -9.11
N ASP A 4 10.22 64.58 -10.15
CA ASP A 4 9.80 63.18 -10.45
C ASP A 4 10.71 62.06 -9.89
N LYS A 5 11.76 62.37 -9.12
CA LYS A 5 12.68 61.32 -8.61
C LYS A 5 12.19 60.64 -7.33
N GLY A 6 11.31 61.28 -6.55
CA GLY A 6 10.83 60.74 -5.27
C GLY A 6 9.67 59.74 -5.38
N PHE A 7 8.95 59.71 -6.51
CA PHE A 7 7.77 58.86 -6.67
C PHE A 7 8.15 57.41 -6.99
N ILE A 8 9.18 57.19 -7.81
CA ILE A 8 9.60 55.86 -8.28
C ILE A 8 10.21 55.01 -7.14
N GLU A 9 10.82 55.64 -6.15
CA GLU A 9 11.50 54.92 -5.05
C GLU A 9 10.51 54.33 -4.03
N LYS A 10 9.39 55.02 -3.76
CA LYS A 10 8.33 54.53 -2.86
C LYS A 10 7.59 53.31 -3.41
N HIS A 11 7.41 53.25 -4.74
CA HIS A 11 6.76 52.09 -5.37
C HIS A 11 7.63 50.83 -5.34
N LYS A 12 8.95 50.94 -5.47
CA LYS A 12 9.86 49.78 -5.37
C LYS A 12 9.84 49.13 -4.00
N LEU A 13 9.79 49.93 -2.93
CA LEU A 13 9.69 49.44 -1.56
C LEU A 13 8.35 48.74 -1.28
N ALA A 14 7.24 49.28 -1.82
CA ALA A 14 5.93 48.64 -1.69
C ALA A 14 5.86 47.30 -2.44
N PHE A 15 6.42 47.19 -3.64
CA PHE A 15 6.43 45.94 -4.41
C PHE A 15 7.26 44.84 -3.74
N LEU A 16 8.41 45.18 -3.13
CA LEU A 16 9.24 44.22 -2.39
C LEU A 16 8.57 43.73 -1.09
N ALA A 17 7.84 44.61 -0.41
CA ALA A 17 7.10 44.23 0.79
C ALA A 17 5.93 43.28 0.46
N VAL A 18 5.19 43.58 -0.63
CA VAL A 18 4.05 42.75 -1.07
C VAL A 18 4.53 41.38 -1.58
N SER A 19 5.62 41.33 -2.35
CA SER A 19 6.17 40.05 -2.82
C SER A 19 6.68 39.18 -1.67
N GLY A 20 7.31 39.79 -0.66
CA GLY A 20 7.76 39.07 0.54
C GLY A 20 6.61 38.43 1.32
N ILE A 21 5.50 39.15 1.52
CA ILE A 21 4.32 38.63 2.22
C ILE A 21 3.69 37.46 1.44
N ILE A 22 3.62 37.55 0.11
CA ILE A 22 3.08 36.48 -0.74
C ILE A 22 3.96 35.23 -0.64
N ILE A 23 5.28 35.38 -0.68
CA ILE A 23 6.23 34.26 -0.58
C ILE A 23 6.12 33.58 0.80
N ILE A 24 6.07 34.36 1.87
CA ILE A 24 5.91 33.81 3.24
C ILE A 24 4.56 33.09 3.37
N GLY A 25 3.48 33.66 2.81
CA GLY A 25 2.17 33.02 2.77
C GLY A 25 2.16 31.69 2.02
N LEU A 26 2.83 31.62 0.87
CA LEU A 26 2.99 30.38 0.09
C LEU A 26 3.78 29.31 0.84
N ILE A 27 4.87 29.69 1.51
CA ILE A 27 5.68 28.76 2.31
C ILE A 27 4.83 28.19 3.46
N LEU A 28 4.06 29.02 4.17
CA LEU A 28 3.17 28.55 5.24
C LEU A 28 2.07 27.64 4.71
N LEU A 29 1.49 27.94 3.55
CA LEU A 29 0.48 27.09 2.90
C LEU A 29 1.07 25.71 2.56
N ILE A 30 2.28 25.67 1.98
CA ILE A 30 2.96 24.41 1.63
C ILE A 30 3.24 23.59 2.89
N LEU A 31 3.72 24.22 3.97
CA LEU A 31 3.95 23.53 5.24
C LEU A 31 2.66 22.94 5.83
N LEU A 32 1.53 23.66 5.74
CA LEU A 32 0.23 23.14 6.18
C LEU A 32 -0.22 21.93 5.35
N ILE A 33 -0.01 21.94 4.03
CA ILE A 33 -0.31 20.81 3.15
C ILE A 33 0.57 19.61 3.49
N ILE A 34 1.87 19.81 3.74
CA ILE A 34 2.78 18.73 4.13
C ILE A 34 2.33 18.09 5.46
N VAL A 35 1.97 18.91 6.45
CA VAL A 35 1.48 18.41 7.75
C VAL A 35 0.15 17.67 7.60
N SER A 36 -0.78 18.16 6.80
CA SER A 36 -2.08 17.49 6.60
C SER A 36 -1.94 16.17 5.85
N VAL A 37 -1.08 16.11 4.83
CA VAL A 37 -0.75 14.87 4.11
C VAL A 37 -0.08 13.87 5.06
N PHE A 38 0.87 14.32 5.88
CA PHE A 38 1.53 13.47 6.88
C PHE A 38 0.52 12.92 7.91
N LEU A 39 -0.40 13.74 8.42
CA LEU A 39 -1.46 13.27 9.31
C LEU A 39 -2.40 12.27 8.63
N PHE A 40 -2.77 12.51 7.36
CA PHE A 40 -3.63 11.61 6.60
C PHE A 40 -3.00 10.22 6.42
N PHE A 41 -1.71 10.15 6.09
CA PHE A 41 -0.99 8.88 5.98
C PHE A 41 -0.82 8.16 7.33
N ASN A 42 -0.72 8.90 8.44
CA ASN A 42 -0.62 8.30 9.77
C ASN A 42 -1.99 7.88 10.37
N PHE A 43 -3.11 8.37 9.84
CA PHE A 43 -4.45 8.08 10.37
C PHE A 43 -5.14 6.87 9.71
N SER A 44 -4.55 6.27 8.68
CA SER A 44 -5.09 5.07 8.02
C SER A 44 -4.88 3.75 8.79
N SER A 45 -4.45 3.82 10.04
CA SER A 45 -4.37 2.66 10.96
C SER A 45 -5.39 2.80 12.10
N SER A 46 -6.67 2.90 11.75
CA SER A 46 -7.76 2.66 12.72
C SER A 46 -8.30 1.25 12.49
N GLU A 47 -7.85 0.33 13.34
CA GLU A 47 -8.45 -0.99 13.53
C GLU A 47 -9.96 -0.83 13.75
N THR A 48 -10.78 -1.42 12.88
CA THR A 48 -12.18 -1.69 13.23
C THR A 48 -12.18 -2.85 14.20
N SER A 49 -12.08 -2.53 15.49
CA SER A 49 -12.23 -3.48 16.59
C SER A 49 -13.72 -3.78 16.82
N ASN A 50 -14.02 -5.07 16.85
CA ASN A 50 -15.34 -5.67 17.05
C ASN A 50 -16.12 -5.06 18.22
N THR A 51 -17.40 -4.74 18.00
CA THR A 51 -18.39 -4.61 19.08
C THR A 51 -19.58 -5.52 18.78
N GLY A 52 -19.75 -6.53 19.64
CA GLY A 52 -20.67 -7.63 19.47
C GLY A 52 -22.12 -7.34 19.86
N LEU A 53 -22.95 -8.36 19.64
CA LEU A 53 -24.24 -8.53 20.31
C LEU A 53 -24.29 -9.93 20.96
N PRO A 54 -24.62 -10.03 22.26
CA PRO A 54 -24.94 -11.28 22.92
C PRO A 54 -26.45 -11.60 22.79
N ASN A 55 -26.82 -12.85 23.06
CA ASN A 55 -28.01 -13.30 23.83
C ASN A 55 -28.77 -14.51 23.20
N ASN A 56 -28.50 -15.71 23.74
CA ASN A 56 -29.40 -16.77 24.27
C ASN A 56 -30.66 -17.17 23.45
N SER A 57 -30.95 -18.44 23.11
CA SER A 57 -31.19 -19.65 23.94
C SER A 57 -31.69 -20.82 23.02
N PRO A 58 -31.99 -22.07 23.49
CA PRO A 58 -31.42 -22.87 24.58
C PRO A 58 -31.08 -24.36 24.20
N LEU A 59 -30.38 -25.01 25.14
CA LEU A 59 -30.14 -26.45 25.39
C LEU A 59 -30.90 -27.50 24.54
N ILE A 60 -30.17 -28.54 24.07
CA ILE A 60 -30.40 -29.97 24.35
C ILE A 60 -29.20 -30.79 23.81
N GLY A 61 -28.54 -31.58 24.67
CA GLY A 61 -27.96 -32.87 24.26
C GLY A 61 -26.44 -33.07 24.31
N SER A 62 -25.97 -33.56 25.47
CA SER A 62 -24.96 -34.64 25.63
C SER A 62 -23.49 -34.27 25.96
N PRO A 63 -22.84 -35.00 26.91
CA PRO A 63 -21.71 -34.50 27.69
C PRO A 63 -20.41 -35.21 27.32
N ASN A 64 -19.65 -34.70 26.34
CA ASN A 64 -18.31 -35.22 26.10
C ASN A 64 -17.33 -34.06 26.09
N ASN A 65 -16.69 -33.85 27.23
CA ASN A 65 -15.46 -33.09 27.36
C ASN A 65 -14.42 -33.68 26.38
N PRO A 66 -13.97 -33.00 25.32
CA PRO A 66 -12.75 -33.40 24.65
C PRO A 66 -11.62 -32.76 25.45
N THR A 67 -10.96 -33.60 26.25
CA THR A 67 -9.56 -33.40 26.64
C THR A 67 -8.82 -32.75 25.47
N TYR A 68 -8.29 -31.55 25.70
CA TYR A 68 -7.52 -30.77 24.74
C TYR A 68 -6.25 -31.58 24.40
N ASN A 69 -6.38 -32.53 23.47
CA ASN A 69 -5.24 -33.17 22.86
C ASN A 69 -4.65 -32.12 21.93
N SER A 70 -3.45 -31.65 22.29
CA SER A 70 -2.56 -30.85 21.47
C SER A 70 -2.09 -31.67 20.26
N ASN A 71 -3.03 -32.07 19.41
CA ASN A 71 -2.79 -32.63 18.10
C ASN A 71 -3.16 -31.51 17.13
N ASN A 72 -2.25 -30.54 16.96
CA ASN A 72 -2.35 -29.60 15.86
C ASN A 72 -2.41 -30.45 14.58
N PRO A 73 -3.53 -30.52 13.85
CA PRO A 73 -3.54 -31.23 12.59
C PRO A 73 -2.56 -30.46 11.71
N ALA A 74 -1.42 -31.07 11.40
CA ALA A 74 -0.50 -30.51 10.43
C ALA A 74 -1.34 -30.24 9.17
N LEU A 75 -1.58 -28.95 8.89
CA LEU A 75 -2.32 -28.54 7.71
C LEU A 75 -1.68 -29.24 6.51
N PRO A 76 -2.46 -29.86 5.62
CA PRO A 76 -1.91 -30.57 4.47
C PRO A 76 -0.88 -29.68 3.77
N LYS A 77 0.33 -30.19 3.57
CA LYS A 77 1.37 -29.47 2.82
C LYS A 77 0.84 -29.27 1.41
N PHE A 78 0.48 -28.03 1.09
CA PHE A 78 0.12 -27.63 -0.26
C PHE A 78 1.41 -27.24 -0.96
N GLU A 79 1.70 -27.88 -2.10
CA GLU A 79 2.86 -27.54 -2.91
C GLU A 79 2.81 -26.05 -3.29
N GLY A 80 3.93 -25.35 -3.12
CA GLY A 80 4.05 -23.93 -3.46
C GLY A 80 3.60 -22.94 -2.38
N TRP A 81 2.84 -23.32 -1.34
CA TRP A 81 2.40 -22.35 -0.32
C TRP A 81 3.58 -21.74 0.46
N ASP A 82 4.54 -22.58 0.84
CA ASP A 82 5.69 -22.17 1.65
C ASP A 82 6.74 -21.39 0.82
N SER A 83 6.72 -21.53 -0.51
CA SER A 83 7.64 -20.82 -1.41
C SER A 83 7.16 -19.43 -1.78
N ILE A 84 5.85 -19.13 -1.63
CA ILE A 84 5.32 -17.76 -1.72
C ILE A 84 5.91 -16.96 -0.56
N SER A 85 6.94 -16.20 -0.88
CA SER A 85 7.64 -15.32 0.04
C SER A 85 7.56 -13.89 -0.48
N LYS A 86 7.79 -12.93 0.41
CA LYS A 86 7.85 -11.51 0.04
C LYS A 86 8.74 -11.25 -1.18
N SER A 87 9.93 -11.85 -1.24
CA SER A 87 10.87 -11.65 -2.35
C SER A 87 10.36 -12.22 -3.67
N VAL A 88 9.66 -13.35 -3.64
CA VAL A 88 9.03 -13.94 -4.83
C VAL A 88 7.96 -12.99 -5.38
N VAL A 89 7.14 -12.42 -4.50
CA VAL A 89 6.09 -11.47 -4.88
C VAL A 89 6.67 -10.14 -5.37
N GLU A 90 7.74 -9.62 -4.75
CA GLU A 90 8.45 -8.41 -5.22
C GLU A 90 8.97 -8.58 -6.66
N GLN A 91 9.55 -9.73 -6.96
CA GLN A 91 10.05 -10.05 -8.29
C GLN A 91 8.91 -10.18 -9.31
N ALA A 92 7.84 -10.91 -8.96
CA ALA A 92 6.66 -11.04 -9.81
C ALA A 92 6.00 -9.69 -10.08
N CYS A 93 5.88 -8.84 -9.05
CA CYS A 93 5.39 -7.48 -9.14
C CYS A 93 6.22 -6.64 -10.13
N LEU A 94 7.55 -6.69 -10.02
CA LEU A 94 8.45 -5.95 -10.92
C LEU A 94 8.31 -6.41 -12.38
N ILE A 95 8.25 -7.72 -12.63
CA ILE A 95 8.09 -8.29 -13.97
C ILE A 95 6.74 -7.87 -14.56
N LYS A 96 5.65 -8.04 -13.81
CA LYS A 96 4.31 -7.67 -14.27
C LYS A 96 4.19 -6.18 -14.53
N ALA A 97 4.75 -5.34 -13.65
CA ALA A 97 4.78 -3.89 -13.86
C ALA A 97 5.50 -3.52 -15.17
N LYS A 98 6.62 -4.17 -15.47
CA LYS A 98 7.35 -3.98 -16.74
C LYS A 98 6.57 -4.47 -17.95
N GLU A 99 5.90 -5.62 -17.84
CA GLU A 99 5.03 -6.15 -18.90
C GLU A 99 3.87 -5.20 -19.20
N PHE A 100 3.24 -4.62 -18.17
CA PHE A 100 2.13 -3.67 -18.33
C PHE A 100 2.51 -2.41 -19.11
N VAL A 101 3.70 -1.85 -18.85
CA VAL A 101 4.16 -0.63 -19.53
C VAL A 101 4.82 -0.89 -20.89
N GLY A 102 5.11 -2.15 -21.24
CA GLY A 102 5.66 -2.55 -22.52
C GLY A 102 6.98 -1.87 -22.87
N ASP A 103 6.99 -1.07 -23.94
CA ASP A 103 8.18 -0.35 -24.45
C ASP A 103 8.78 0.63 -23.42
N LEU A 104 8.00 1.01 -22.41
CA LEU A 104 8.42 1.89 -21.32
C LEU A 104 8.93 1.13 -20.08
N ALA A 105 9.22 -0.17 -20.18
CA ALA A 105 9.72 -1.00 -19.07
C ALA A 105 10.99 -0.45 -18.40
N TRP A 106 11.79 0.34 -19.13
CA TRP A 106 12.96 1.05 -18.59
C TRP A 106 12.60 2.11 -17.55
N GLY A 107 11.35 2.58 -17.54
CA GLY A 107 10.82 3.53 -16.57
C GLY A 107 10.43 2.91 -15.23
N VAL A 108 10.35 1.58 -15.14
CA VAL A 108 10.05 0.85 -13.89
C VAL A 108 11.36 0.48 -13.20
N SER A 109 11.58 1.03 -12.01
CA SER A 109 12.86 0.92 -11.28
C SER A 109 12.88 -0.21 -10.26
N SER A 110 11.83 -0.34 -9.45
CA SER A 110 11.76 -1.34 -8.38
C SER A 110 10.32 -1.64 -7.98
N CYS A 111 10.10 -2.78 -7.32
CA CYS A 111 8.89 -3.05 -6.57
C CYS A 111 9.29 -3.49 -5.15
N ALA A 112 8.66 -2.88 -4.14
CA ALA A 112 8.90 -3.19 -2.74
C ALA A 112 7.59 -3.56 -2.06
N CYS A 113 7.59 -4.64 -1.28
CA CYS A 113 6.39 -5.18 -0.66
C CYS A 113 6.46 -5.16 0.87
N SER A 114 5.29 -5.07 1.49
CA SER A 114 5.04 -5.41 2.89
C SER A 114 4.23 -6.71 2.91
N ALA A 115 4.44 -7.56 3.92
CA ALA A 115 3.76 -8.85 4.02
C ALA A 115 2.93 -8.92 5.30
N SER A 116 1.74 -9.48 5.19
CA SER A 116 0.87 -9.88 6.29
C SER A 116 0.46 -11.33 6.05
N GLU A 117 0.92 -12.24 6.91
CA GLU A 117 0.79 -13.67 6.70
C GLU A 117 0.00 -14.34 7.83
N SER A 118 -0.86 -15.27 7.44
CA SER A 118 -1.62 -16.17 8.31
C SER A 118 -1.56 -17.60 7.75
N ASP A 119 -2.09 -18.58 8.47
CA ASP A 119 -2.02 -19.99 8.06
C ASP A 119 -2.75 -20.31 6.74
N SER A 120 -3.72 -19.46 6.37
CA SER A 120 -4.59 -19.64 5.20
C SER A 120 -4.48 -18.55 4.14
N ILE A 121 -3.97 -17.36 4.50
CA ILE A 121 -3.89 -16.19 3.61
C ILE A 121 -2.55 -15.50 3.79
N LYS A 122 -1.89 -15.16 2.68
CA LYS A 122 -0.72 -14.31 2.61
C LYS A 122 -1.07 -13.09 1.78
N SER A 123 -1.07 -11.91 2.39
CA SER A 123 -1.35 -10.64 1.74
C SER A 123 -0.07 -9.81 1.63
N TYR A 124 0.14 -9.22 0.46
CA TYR A 124 1.30 -8.41 0.16
C TYR A 124 0.86 -7.05 -0.37
N GLY A 125 1.20 -5.99 0.36
CA GLY A 125 1.01 -4.61 -0.07
C GLY A 125 2.31 -4.09 -0.67
N CYS A 126 2.35 -3.95 -1.99
CA CYS A 126 3.52 -3.56 -2.77
C CYS A 126 3.38 -2.16 -3.37
N SER A 127 4.52 -1.50 -3.60
CA SER A 127 4.62 -0.23 -4.30
C SER A 127 5.65 -0.36 -5.42
N VAL A 128 5.20 -0.13 -6.65
CA VAL A 128 6.05 -0.05 -7.85
C VAL A 128 6.57 1.37 -7.98
N SER A 129 7.88 1.53 -8.01
CA SER A 129 8.52 2.83 -8.27
C SER A 129 8.82 2.97 -9.76
N ALA A 130 8.17 3.95 -10.40
CA ALA A 130 8.35 4.30 -11.80
C ALA A 130 8.72 5.79 -11.97
N LEU A 131 8.98 6.23 -13.21
CA LEU A 131 9.35 7.62 -13.50
C LEU A 131 8.25 8.63 -13.22
N ASP A 132 6.99 8.21 -13.35
CA ASP A 132 5.79 8.99 -13.15
C ASP A 132 5.29 8.97 -11.70
N GLY A 133 5.79 8.05 -10.87
CA GLY A 133 5.53 8.03 -9.44
C GLY A 133 5.57 6.65 -8.81
N GLN A 134 4.78 6.49 -7.75
CA GLN A 134 4.59 5.23 -7.04
C GLN A 134 3.19 4.70 -7.31
N HIS A 135 3.10 3.41 -7.68
CA HIS A 135 1.85 2.74 -8.02
C HIS A 135 1.59 1.59 -7.05
N PRO A 136 0.43 1.58 -6.36
CA PRO A 136 0.11 0.52 -5.42
C PRO A 136 -0.22 -0.78 -6.17
N PHE A 137 0.22 -1.89 -5.59
CA PHE A 137 0.00 -3.24 -6.08
C PHE A 137 -0.30 -4.14 -4.89
N ILE A 138 -1.42 -4.85 -4.90
CA ILE A 138 -1.84 -5.72 -3.80
C ILE A 138 -1.86 -7.15 -4.32
N ALA A 139 -1.18 -8.08 -3.64
CA ALA A 139 -1.26 -9.50 -3.95
C ALA A 139 -1.84 -10.26 -2.74
N GLU A 140 -2.94 -10.96 -2.93
CA GLU A 140 -3.57 -11.80 -1.92
C GLU A 140 -3.57 -13.25 -2.37
N CYS A 141 -2.80 -14.08 -1.67
CA CYS A 141 -2.66 -15.50 -1.91
C CYS A 141 -3.51 -16.29 -0.90
N VAL A 142 -4.45 -17.07 -1.41
CA VAL A 142 -5.34 -17.91 -0.60
C VAL A 142 -4.91 -19.36 -0.73
N ARG A 143 -4.55 -19.97 0.40
CA ARG A 143 -4.03 -21.35 0.45
C ARG A 143 -5.01 -22.38 -0.10
N ALA A 144 -6.31 -22.21 0.19
CA ALA A 144 -7.35 -23.14 -0.24
C ALA A 144 -7.52 -23.16 -1.77
N ASP A 145 -7.31 -22.01 -2.42
CA ASP A 145 -7.57 -21.84 -3.85
C ASP A 145 -6.30 -22.04 -4.70
N SER A 146 -5.12 -22.13 -4.07
CA SER A 146 -3.83 -22.22 -4.75
C SER A 146 -3.56 -21.08 -5.76
N ILE A 147 -4.18 -19.93 -5.51
CA ILE A 147 -4.18 -18.75 -6.38
C ILE A 147 -3.78 -17.53 -5.55
N CYS A 148 -3.00 -16.66 -6.19
CA CYS A 148 -2.70 -15.31 -5.79
C CYS A 148 -3.44 -14.33 -6.70
N ASN A 149 -4.38 -13.59 -6.13
CA ASN A 149 -5.05 -12.49 -6.82
C ASN A 149 -4.23 -11.22 -6.64
N ILE A 150 -3.85 -10.63 -7.75
CA ILE A 150 -3.09 -9.41 -7.86
C ILE A 150 -4.03 -8.30 -8.32
N THR A 151 -4.11 -7.22 -7.57
CA THR A 151 -4.91 -6.04 -7.86
C THR A 151 -4.00 -4.82 -7.99
N SER A 152 -4.19 -4.06 -9.07
CA SER A 152 -3.45 -2.82 -9.35
C SER A 152 -4.37 -1.76 -9.94
N ASP A 153 -3.87 -0.53 -10.08
CA ASP A 153 -4.57 0.53 -10.82
C ASP A 153 -4.77 0.22 -12.31
N GLN A 154 -3.99 -0.72 -12.86
CA GLN A 154 -4.09 -1.20 -14.25
C GLN A 154 -5.02 -2.40 -14.44
N GLY A 155 -5.48 -3.02 -13.34
CA GLY A 155 -6.40 -4.16 -13.36
C GLY A 155 -6.01 -5.31 -12.44
N ASP A 156 -6.83 -6.36 -12.50
CA ASP A 156 -6.71 -7.57 -11.69
C ASP A 156 -6.16 -8.75 -12.50
N ILE A 157 -5.24 -9.51 -11.91
CA ILE A 157 -4.65 -10.73 -12.47
C ILE A 157 -4.70 -11.82 -11.40
N SER A 158 -5.13 -13.02 -11.77
CA SER A 158 -4.99 -14.21 -10.92
C SER A 158 -3.82 -15.05 -11.41
N LEU A 159 -2.86 -15.35 -10.53
CA LEU A 159 -1.74 -16.25 -10.80
C LEU A 159 -1.81 -17.46 -9.88
N THR A 160 -1.54 -18.64 -10.41
CA THR A 160 -1.33 -19.83 -9.58
C THR A 160 0.02 -19.78 -8.87
N PHE A 161 0.19 -20.58 -7.81
CA PHE A 161 1.47 -20.62 -7.08
C PHE A 161 2.65 -21.05 -7.97
N SER A 162 2.41 -21.96 -8.93
CA SER A 162 3.44 -22.39 -9.88
C SER A 162 3.85 -21.29 -10.85
N GLU A 163 2.90 -20.47 -11.32
CA GLU A 163 3.21 -19.32 -12.18
C GLU A 163 3.98 -18.24 -11.42
N LEU A 164 3.62 -18.01 -10.15
CA LEU A 164 4.33 -17.06 -9.30
C LEU A 164 5.79 -17.50 -9.06
N GLU A 165 6.02 -18.80 -8.84
CA GLU A 165 7.38 -19.36 -8.72
C GLU A 165 8.17 -19.21 -10.02
N GLN A 166 7.56 -19.46 -11.18
CA GLN A 166 8.24 -19.30 -12.49
C GLN A 166 8.70 -17.87 -12.74
N LEU A 167 7.97 -16.87 -12.23
CA LEU A 167 8.36 -15.47 -12.33
C LEU A 167 9.52 -15.09 -11.39
N SER A 168 9.79 -15.92 -10.37
CA SER A 168 10.88 -15.70 -9.42
C SER A 168 12.18 -16.43 -9.74
N GLY A 169 12.19 -17.25 -10.80
CA GLY A 169 13.30 -18.10 -11.23
C GLY A 169 14.43 -17.39 -11.96
#